data_AF-A0A8R1EIV3-F1
#
_entry.id   AF-A0A8R1EIV3-F1
#
_cell.length_a   1.000
_cell.length_b   1.000
_cell.length_c   1.000
_cell.angle_alpha   90.00
_cell.angle_beta   90.00
_cell.angle_gamma   90.00
#
_symmetry.space_group_name_H-M   'P 1'
#
loop_
_entity.id
_entity.type
_entity.pdbx_description
1 polymer ?
#
loop_
_entity_poly.entity_id
_entity_poly.type
_entity_poly.pdbx_seq_one_letter_code
_entity_poly.pdbx_strand_id
1 'polypeptide(L)' 'MDRFVYEQILQNVMLPFARASLRVRYSFQQDNDPKHTFNHIKTAWAQIPQSLLTNLIQSMPRRCQAVIDL' A
#
# COMPACT_ATOMS: atom_id res chain seq x y z
N MET A 1 -3.89 -8.50 8.33
CA MET A 1 -4.60 -9.77 8.07
C MET A 1 -3.92 -10.46 6.91
N ASP A 2 -3.81 -11.78 6.98
CA ASP A 2 -3.17 -12.62 5.96
C ASP A 2 -4.07 -12.80 4.72
N ARG A 3 -3.47 -12.98 3.53
CA ARG A 3 -4.16 -13.16 2.26
C ARG A 3 -5.11 -14.37 2.28
N PHE A 4 -4.74 -15.43 2.99
CA PHE A 4 -5.56 -16.64 3.12
C PHE A 4 -6.86 -16.41 3.90
N VAL A 5 -6.87 -15.48 4.86
CA VAL A 5 -8.09 -15.13 5.62
C VAL A 5 -9.11 -14.46 4.72
N TYR A 6 -8.67 -13.57 3.82
CA TYR A 6 -9.55 -12.94 2.84
C TYR A 6 -10.13 -13.94 1.85
N GLU A 7 -9.34 -14.90 1.41
CA GLU A 7 -9.80 -15.98 0.53
C GLU A 7 -10.88 -16.84 1.21
N GLN A 8 -10.69 -17.19 2.48
CA GLN A 8 -11.70 -17.93 3.25
C GLN A 8 -13.00 -17.14 3.41
N ILE A 9 -12.94 -15.84 3.70
CA ILE A 9 -14.14 -15.00 3.82
C ILE A 9 -14.86 -14.90 2.47
N LEU A 10 -14.13 -14.71 1.37
CA LEU A 10 -14.71 -14.67 0.02
C LEU A 10 -15.44 -15.98 -0.31
N GLN A 11 -14.79 -17.12 -0.04
CA GLN A 11 -15.34 -18.44 -0.37
C GLN A 11 -16.53 -18.82 0.51
N ASN A 12 -16.43 -18.60 1.82
CA ASN A 12 -17.38 -19.14 2.79
C ASN A 12 -18.53 -18.20 3.12
N VAL A 13 -18.37 -16.89 2.89
CA VAL A 13 -19.38 -15.89 3.26
C VAL A 13 -19.94 -15.18 2.02
N MET A 14 -19.07 -14.58 1.20
CA MET A 14 -19.53 -13.72 0.10
C MET A 14 -20.10 -14.51 -1.10
N LEU A 15 -19.45 -15.61 -1.52
CA LEU A 15 -19.90 -16.40 -2.67
C LEU A 15 -21.30 -17.01 -2.49
N PRO A 16 -21.66 -17.64 -1.34
CA PRO A 16 -23.01 -18.15 -1.12
C PRO A 16 -24.08 -17.06 -1.22
N PHE A 17 -23.82 -15.88 -0.65
CA PHE A 17 -24.76 -14.75 -0.69
C PHE A 17 -24.96 -14.21 -2.11
N ALA A 18 -23.87 -14.05 -2.87
CA ALA A 18 -23.93 -13.60 -4.25
C ALA A 18 -24.69 -14.58 -5.15
N ARG A 19 -24.51 -15.89 -4.94
CA ARG A 19 -25.23 -16.96 -5.68
C ARG A 19 -26.72 -17.00 -5.38
N ALA A 20 -27.12 -16.75 -4.13
CA ALA A 20 -28.52 -16.70 -3.74
C ALA A 20 -29.25 -15.46 -4.33
N SER A 21 -28.50 -14.42 -4.66
CA SER A 21 -29.03 -13.14 -5.11
C SER A 21 -29.09 -13.06 -6.64
N LEU A 22 -30.04 -13.78 -7.24
CA LEU A 22 -30.18 -14.02 -8.70
C LEU A 22 -30.36 -12.78 -9.60
N ARG A 23 -30.43 -11.56 -9.05
CA ARG A 23 -30.76 -10.33 -9.78
C ARG A 23 -29.75 -9.19 -9.69
N VAL A 24 -28.70 -9.32 -8.87
CA VAL A 24 -27.73 -8.24 -8.63
C VAL A 24 -26.37 -8.64 -9.19
N ARG A 25 -25.75 -7.76 -9.97
CA ARG A 25 -24.36 -7.93 -10.40
C ARG A 25 -23.47 -7.44 -9.26
N TYR A 26 -22.72 -8.36 -8.65
CA TYR A 26 -21.73 -8.02 -7.63
C TYR A 26 -20.37 -7.77 -8.30
N SER A 27 -19.78 -6.61 -8.06
CA SER A 27 -18.38 -6.33 -8.39
C SER A 27 -17.55 -6.43 -7.12
N PHE A 28 -16.61 -7.37 -7.08
CA PHE A 28 -15.65 -7.44 -6.00
C PHE A 28 -14.65 -6.29 -6.16
N GLN A 29 -14.65 -5.35 -5.21
CA GLN A 29 -13.71 -4.23 -5.16
C GLN A 29 -12.70 -4.50 -4.06
N GLN A 30 -11.66 -5.27 -4.38
CA GLN A 30 -10.53 -5.39 -3.48
C GLN A 30 -9.72 -4.09 -3.52
N ASP A 31 -9.51 -3.48 -2.35
CA ASP A 31 -8.49 -2.44 -2.14
C ASP A 31 -8.65 -1.14 -2.94
N ASN A 32 -9.85 -0.54 -2.96
CA ASN A 32 -10.04 0.86 -3.41
C ASN A 32 -9.75 1.92 -2.34
N ASP A 33 -9.28 1.50 -1.15
CA ASP A 33 -8.86 2.45 -0.13
C ASP A 33 -7.44 2.94 -0.47
N PRO A 34 -7.20 4.26 -0.59
CA PRO A 34 -5.88 4.83 -0.86
C PRO A 34 -4.78 4.34 0.10
N LYS A 35 -5.14 3.89 1.31
CA LYS A 35 -4.17 3.37 2.29
C LYS A 35 -3.67 1.95 1.99
N HIS A 36 -4.35 1.20 1.12
CA HIS A 36 -3.97 -0.16 0.71
C HIS A 36 -3.29 -0.20 -0.67
N THR A 37 -2.99 0.95 -1.27
CA THR A 37 -2.28 1.07 -2.56
C THR A 37 -0.77 0.82 -2.43
N PHE A 38 -0.39 -0.28 -1.77
CA PHE A 38 1.01 -0.68 -1.56
C PHE A 38 1.77 -0.81 -2.88
N ASN A 39 1.10 -1.25 -3.96
CA ASN A 39 1.70 -1.33 -5.29
C ASN A 39 2.02 0.06 -5.86
N HIS A 40 1.14 1.05 -5.67
CA HIS A 40 1.41 2.42 -6.13
C HIS A 40 2.58 3.06 -5.38
N ILE A 41 2.63 2.88 -4.06
CA ILE A 41 3.76 3.34 -3.25
C ILE A 41 5.05 2.63 -3.65
N LYS A 42 5.03 1.32 -3.93
CA LYS A 42 6.19 0.59 -4.45
C LYS A 42 6.68 1.14 -5.79
N THR A 43 5.76 1.40 -6.72
CA THR A 43 6.10 1.96 -8.03
C THR A 43 6.69 3.37 -7.89
N ALA A 44 6.07 4.24 -7.08
CA ALA A 44 6.57 5.58 -6.82
C ALA A 44 7.95 5.55 -6.15
N TRP A 45 8.16 4.65 -5.19
CA TRP A 45 9.46 4.47 -4.53
C TRP A 45 10.55 4.03 -5.51
N ALA A 46 10.25 3.10 -6.42
CA ALA A 46 11.19 2.63 -7.43
C ALA A 46 11.62 3.71 -8.45
N GLN A 47 10.82 4.77 -8.60
CA GLN A 47 11.14 5.90 -9.47
C GLN A 47 12.07 6.94 -8.83
N ILE A 48 12.30 6.87 -7.52
CA ILE A 48 13.19 7.81 -6.82
C ILE A 48 14.64 7.53 -7.25
N PRO A 49 15.36 8.50 -7.85
CA PRO A 49 16.75 8.31 -8.23
C PRO A 49 17.62 8.05 -7.01
N GLN A 50 18.50 7.05 -7.09
CA GLN A 50 19.41 6.71 -6.00
C GLN A 50 20.31 7.89 -5.60
N SER A 51 20.65 8.77 -6.54
CA SER A 51 21.41 10.00 -6.28
C SER A 51 20.72 10.93 -5.29
N LEU A 52 19.38 11.01 -5.30
CA LEU A 52 18.62 11.81 -4.35
C LEU A 52 18.77 11.27 -2.93
N LEU A 53 18.72 9.94 -2.76
CA LEU A 53 18.93 9.27 -1.48
C LEU A 53 20.36 9.48 -0.99
N THR A 54 21.35 9.34 -1.87
CA THR A 54 22.76 9.60 -1.56
C THR A 54 22.99 11.04 -1.12
N ASN A 55 22.44 12.02 -1.84
CA ASN A 55 22.53 13.44 -1.50
C ASN A 55 21.88 13.75 -0.15
N LEU A 56 20.74 13.09 0.15
CA LEU A 56 20.06 13.23 1.43
C LEU A 56 20.94 12.73 2.59
N ILE A 57 21.51 11.52 2.45
CA ILE A 57 22.41 10.95 3.46
C ILE A 57 23.64 11.85 3.65
N GLN A 58 24.26 12.27 2.54
CA GLN A 58 25.43 13.16 2.56
C GLN A 58 25.13 14.54 3.16
N SER A 59 23.86 14.97 3.19
CA SER A 59 23.45 16.22 3.82
C SER A 59 23.32 16.13 5.35
N MET A 60 23.21 14.92 5.91
CA MET A 60 22.97 14.71 7.34
C MET A 60 24.01 15.36 8.26
N PRO A 61 25.34 15.25 8.02
CA PRO A 61 26.33 15.83 8.91
C PRO A 61 26.20 17.36 9.03
N ARG A 62 25.96 18.04 7.91
CA ARG A 62 25.77 19.50 7.90
C ARG A 62 24.52 19.94 8.66
N ARG A 63 23.43 19.16 8.56
CA ARG A 63 22.18 19.44 9.26
C ARG A 63 22.30 19.19 10.75
N CYS A 64 23.02 18.15 11.17
CA CYS A 64 23.33 17.92 12.57
C CYS A 64 24.22 19.04 13.12
N GLN A 65 25.23 19.48 12.36
CA GLN A 65 26.10 20.59 12.77
C GLN A 65 25.32 21.88 13.02
N ALA A 66 24.39 22.22 12.12
CA ALA A 66 23.54 23.40 12.27
C ALA A 66 22.63 23.38 13.52
N VAL A 67 22.33 22.20 14.07
CA VAL A 67 21.58 22.05 15.34
C VAL A 67 22.51 22.17 16.54
N ILE A 68 23.75 21.70 16.42
CA ILE A 68 24.77 21.81 17.47
C ILE A 68 25.24 23.26 17.63
N ASP A 69 25.35 23.99 16.53
CA ASP A 69 25.78 25.40 16.49
C ASP A 69 24.68 26.39 16.96
N LEU A 70 23.54 25.89 17.45
CA LEU A 70 22.35 26.65 17.84
C LEU A 70 22.26 26.79 19.37
#